data_AF-K2CH52-F1
#
_entry.id   AF-K2CH52-F1
#
_cell.length_a   1.000
_cell.length_b   1.000
_cell.length_c   1.000
_cell.angle_alpha   90.00
_cell.angle_beta   90.00
_cell.angle_gamma   90.00
#
_symmetry.space_group_name_H-M   'P 1'
#
loop_
_entity.id
_entity.type
_entity.pdbx_description
1 polymer ?
#
loop_
_entity_poly.entity_id
_entity_poly.type
_entity_poly.pdbx_seq_one_letter_code
_entity_poly.pdbx_strand_id
1 'polypeptide(L)'
;MAQTNNDARKAAISAAMAQIQKQYGTGSIMRLGERVEKFTTEVIPTGSLALDLALGVGGLPKGRIIEVYGPEAGGKTSVCLHVIAEAQKKGGVAAFIDAEHALDPQRAQKIGVNLDDLLISQPDTGEQALEIAEALIRSGGVDVLVIDSVAALVPRSELEGEMGESSMGVQARLMSQALRKLTGAVSNTNTIVIFTNQLRQKIGIMFGNPETTTGGLALKFYSSIRLDIRKIENIKDGDLVIGSRHRVKVVKNKVAPPFRIAEFDMDENGISHEGELLDVGIELGILTKSGAFIRWGEKMLGQGRQASIAYLKENKKEAQVLEKDIREAWGKQKEGKEKLVVGKEEDKGVLEEVV
;
A
#
# COMPACT_ATOMS: atom_id res chain seq x y z
N MET A 1 15.14 28.08 -43.82
CA MET A 1 16.27 27.21 -43.40
C MET A 1 16.07 26.59 -42.01
N ALA A 2 15.46 27.27 -41.02
CA ALA A 2 15.20 26.69 -39.70
C ALA A 2 14.12 25.59 -39.66
N GLN A 3 13.07 25.69 -40.49
CA GLN A 3 12.02 24.65 -40.61
C GLN A 3 12.53 23.36 -41.26
N THR A 4 13.30 23.46 -42.34
CA THR A 4 13.88 22.31 -43.06
C THR A 4 14.82 21.47 -42.19
N ASN A 5 15.52 22.09 -41.23
CA ASN A 5 16.41 21.39 -40.30
C ASN A 5 15.64 20.63 -39.20
N ASN A 6 14.42 21.08 -38.87
CA ASN A 6 13.57 20.45 -37.87
C ASN A 6 12.89 19.18 -38.43
N ASP A 7 12.52 19.21 -39.72
CA ASP A 7 11.91 18.05 -40.40
C ASP A 7 12.93 16.93 -40.64
N ALA A 8 14.17 17.26 -41.01
CA ALA A 8 15.25 16.28 -41.13
C ALA A 8 15.56 15.60 -39.78
N ARG A 9 15.58 16.36 -38.68
CA ARG A 9 15.73 15.81 -37.32
C ARG A 9 14.58 14.90 -36.93
N LYS A 10 13.33 15.29 -37.21
CA LYS A 10 12.15 14.45 -36.95
C LYS A 10 12.19 13.14 -37.74
N ALA A 11 12.58 13.20 -39.02
CA ALA A 11 12.72 12.00 -39.86
C ALA A 11 13.80 11.05 -39.33
N ALA A 12 14.96 11.58 -38.92
CA ALA A 12 16.03 10.79 -38.32
C ALA A 12 15.59 10.14 -36.99
N ILE A 13 14.86 10.87 -36.14
CA ILE A 13 14.30 10.34 -34.89
C ILE A 13 13.30 9.22 -35.19
N SER A 14 12.39 9.40 -36.15
CA SER A 14 11.41 8.38 -36.51
C SER A 14 12.08 7.12 -37.08
N ALA A 15 13.13 7.26 -37.90
CA ALA A 15 13.89 6.13 -38.41
C ALA A 15 14.61 5.36 -37.29
N ALA A 16 15.24 6.09 -36.35
CA ALA A 16 15.86 5.49 -35.17
C ALA A 16 14.84 4.77 -34.29
N MET A 17 13.66 5.37 -34.05
CA MET A 17 12.56 4.75 -33.31
C MET A 17 12.08 3.45 -33.99
N ALA A 18 11.91 3.46 -35.31
CA ALA A 18 11.50 2.28 -36.07
C ALA A 18 12.56 1.16 -36.01
N GLN A 19 13.84 1.50 -36.06
CA GLN A 19 14.94 0.55 -35.91
C GLN A 19 14.96 -0.06 -34.51
N ILE A 20 14.79 0.75 -33.46
CA ILE A 20 14.69 0.28 -32.07
C ILE A 20 13.49 -0.67 -31.91
N GLN A 21 12.32 -0.30 -32.44
CA GLN A 21 11.14 -1.17 -32.39
C GLN A 21 11.33 -2.49 -33.15
N LYS A 22 12.03 -2.47 -34.28
CA LYS A 22 12.37 -3.70 -35.02
C LYS A 22 13.33 -4.61 -34.26
N GLN A 23 14.30 -4.03 -33.53
CA GLN A 23 15.30 -4.79 -32.78
C GLN A 23 14.79 -5.29 -31.42
N TYR A 24 13.97 -4.50 -30.73
CA TYR A 24 13.58 -4.73 -29.33
C TYR A 24 12.07 -4.92 -29.13
N GLY A 25 11.30 -4.98 -30.22
CA GLY A 25 9.85 -5.18 -30.21
C GLY A 25 9.03 -3.90 -30.17
N THR A 26 7.77 -4.01 -30.57
CA THR A 26 6.79 -2.92 -30.55
C THR A 26 6.59 -2.43 -29.11
N GLY A 27 6.71 -1.12 -28.87
CA GLY A 27 6.58 -0.51 -27.54
C GLY A 27 7.88 -0.31 -26.76
N SER A 28 9.02 -0.78 -27.29
CA SER A 28 10.36 -0.55 -26.71
C SER A 28 10.77 0.93 -26.66
N ILE A 29 10.26 1.74 -27.58
CA ILE A 29 10.37 3.21 -27.59
C ILE A 29 9.11 3.84 -28.16
N MET A 30 8.58 4.86 -27.49
CA MET A 30 7.35 5.58 -27.86
C MET A 30 7.43 7.03 -27.37
N ARG A 31 6.63 7.94 -27.92
CA ARG A 31 6.52 9.29 -27.35
C ARG A 31 5.67 9.23 -26.09
N LEU A 32 6.04 9.99 -25.06
CA LEU A 32 5.31 10.01 -23.78
C LEU A 32 3.83 10.41 -23.96
N GLY A 33 3.56 11.37 -24.85
CA GLY A 33 2.20 11.83 -25.18
C GLY A 33 1.29 10.78 -25.81
N GLU A 34 1.86 9.85 -26.59
CA GLU A 34 1.14 8.70 -27.19
C GLU A 34 0.77 7.63 -26.16
N ARG A 35 1.31 7.75 -24.92
CA ARG A 35 1.14 6.81 -23.81
C ARG A 35 0.13 7.31 -22.77
N VAL A 36 -0.34 8.56 -22.87
CA VAL A 36 -1.18 9.22 -21.85
C VAL A 36 -2.55 8.52 -21.70
N GLU A 37 -3.14 8.00 -22.78
CA GLU A 37 -4.39 7.23 -22.70
C GLU A 37 -4.23 5.85 -22.02
N LYS A 38 -3.01 5.30 -21.97
CA LYS A 38 -2.71 4.01 -21.31
C LYS A 38 -2.22 4.15 -19.86
N PHE A 39 -2.12 5.37 -19.34
CA PHE A 39 -1.63 5.66 -17.98
C PHE A 39 -2.73 6.03 -16.98
N THR A 40 -4.00 5.69 -17.25
CA THR A 40 -4.94 5.50 -16.14
C THR A 40 -4.35 4.41 -15.26
N THR A 41 -3.75 4.81 -14.14
CA THR A 41 -3.08 3.88 -13.24
C THR A 41 -4.17 2.96 -12.69
N GLU A 42 -4.24 1.74 -13.21
CA GLU A 42 -5.15 0.74 -12.67
C GLU A 42 -4.75 0.47 -11.22
N VAL A 43 -5.74 0.44 -10.34
CA VAL A 43 -5.53 0.28 -8.90
C VAL A 43 -6.40 -0.81 -8.30
N ILE A 44 -5.90 -1.43 -7.26
CA ILE A 44 -6.66 -2.28 -6.34
C ILE A 44 -6.88 -1.50 -5.05
N PRO A 45 -8.14 -1.29 -4.61
CA PRO A 45 -8.45 -0.65 -3.34
C PRO A 45 -7.75 -1.34 -2.18
N THR A 46 -7.41 -0.56 -1.15
CA THR A 46 -6.72 -1.08 0.03
C THR A 46 -7.65 -1.73 1.04
N GLY A 47 -8.97 -1.62 0.83
CA GLY A 47 -10.00 -1.94 1.82
C GLY A 47 -10.12 -0.90 2.93
N SER A 48 -9.36 0.21 2.85
CA SER A 48 -9.49 1.39 3.69
C SER A 48 -9.80 2.60 2.81
N LEU A 49 -10.94 3.25 3.05
CA LEU A 49 -11.31 4.46 2.33
C LEU A 49 -10.28 5.57 2.60
N ALA A 50 -9.90 5.78 3.85
CA ALA A 50 -8.95 6.82 4.21
C ALA A 50 -7.59 6.61 3.51
N LEU A 51 -7.10 5.37 3.47
CA LEU A 51 -5.84 5.04 2.81
C LEU A 51 -5.93 5.18 1.29
N ASP A 52 -7.02 4.78 0.65
CA ASP A 52 -7.25 4.98 -0.78
C ASP A 52 -7.19 6.47 -1.17
N LEU A 53 -7.80 7.34 -0.35
CA LEU A 53 -7.76 8.79 -0.54
C LEU A 53 -6.34 9.33 -0.31
N ALA A 54 -5.67 8.90 0.77
CA ALA A 54 -4.30 9.30 1.09
C ALA A 54 -3.30 8.90 -0.02
N LEU A 55 -3.50 7.74 -0.67
CA LEU A 55 -2.72 7.31 -1.82
C LEU A 55 -2.93 8.19 -3.06
N GLY A 56 -4.04 8.93 -3.13
CA GLY A 56 -4.34 9.93 -4.15
C GLY A 56 -4.78 9.36 -5.51
N VAL A 57 -4.56 8.08 -5.76
CA VAL A 57 -5.01 7.35 -6.95
C VAL A 57 -6.15 6.37 -6.65
N GLY A 58 -6.61 6.29 -5.40
CA GLY A 58 -7.75 5.45 -5.00
C GLY A 58 -7.41 3.99 -4.70
N GLY A 59 -6.14 3.66 -4.50
CA GLY A 59 -5.69 2.30 -4.17
C GLY A 59 -4.22 2.07 -4.51
N LEU A 60 -3.77 0.81 -4.44
CA LEU A 60 -2.43 0.42 -4.83
C LEU A 60 -2.33 0.24 -6.36
N PRO A 61 -1.32 0.82 -7.02
CA PRO A 61 -1.16 0.76 -8.46
C PRO A 61 -0.67 -0.61 -8.93
N LYS A 62 -1.36 -1.17 -9.93
CA LYS A 62 -0.95 -2.39 -10.64
C LYS A 62 0.45 -2.27 -11.26
N GLY A 63 1.14 -3.39 -11.33
CA GLY A 63 2.49 -3.50 -11.90
C GLY A 63 3.57 -2.80 -11.09
N ARG A 64 3.39 -2.65 -9.77
CA ARG A 64 4.34 -1.96 -8.88
C ARG A 64 4.67 -2.80 -7.65
N ILE A 65 5.82 -2.47 -7.08
CA ILE A 65 6.27 -2.96 -5.77
C ILE A 65 5.87 -1.96 -4.69
N ILE A 66 5.28 -2.45 -3.60
CA ILE A 66 4.87 -1.69 -2.42
C ILE A 66 5.55 -2.29 -1.20
N GLU A 67 5.95 -1.42 -0.27
CA GLU A 67 6.44 -1.85 1.05
C GLU A 67 5.50 -1.34 2.13
N VAL A 68 5.05 -2.24 3.00
CA VAL A 68 4.27 -1.92 4.21
C VAL A 68 5.11 -2.28 5.41
N TYR A 69 5.58 -1.27 6.15
CA TYR A 69 6.47 -1.49 7.28
C TYR A 69 5.95 -0.80 8.53
N GLY A 70 6.41 -1.27 9.69
CA GLY A 70 5.98 -0.74 10.97
C GLY A 70 6.28 -1.70 12.13
N PRO A 71 5.95 -1.30 13.36
CA PRO A 71 6.12 -2.13 14.55
C PRO A 71 5.36 -3.45 14.46
N GLU A 72 5.73 -4.39 15.32
CA GLU A 72 4.93 -5.60 15.58
C GLU A 72 3.52 -5.22 16.03
N ALA A 73 2.55 -6.06 15.69
CA ALA A 73 1.11 -5.80 15.91
C ALA A 73 0.61 -4.45 15.36
N GLY A 74 1.35 -3.80 14.45
CA GLY A 74 0.96 -2.54 13.82
C GLY A 74 -0.07 -2.67 12.70
N GLY A 75 -0.58 -3.86 12.38
CA GLY A 75 -1.62 -4.06 11.36
C GLY A 75 -1.12 -4.28 9.92
N LYS A 76 0.19 -4.50 9.71
CA LYS A 76 0.80 -4.73 8.38
C LYS A 76 0.10 -5.85 7.59
N THR A 77 0.05 -7.05 8.16
CA THR A 77 -0.60 -8.22 7.55
C THR A 77 -2.09 -8.00 7.35
N SER A 78 -2.77 -7.31 8.29
CA SER A 78 -4.20 -7.00 8.14
C SER A 78 -4.48 -6.12 6.93
N VAL A 79 -3.71 -5.05 6.69
CA VAL A 79 -3.83 -4.23 5.47
C VAL A 79 -3.57 -5.08 4.22
N CYS A 80 -2.59 -5.96 4.24
CA CYS A 80 -2.30 -6.84 3.10
C CYS A 80 -3.47 -7.80 2.80
N LEU A 81 -4.09 -8.36 3.83
CA LEU A 81 -5.27 -9.22 3.71
C LEU A 81 -6.49 -8.46 3.16
N HIS A 82 -6.68 -7.19 3.54
CA HIS A 82 -7.72 -6.35 2.93
C HIS A 82 -7.46 -6.10 1.45
N VAL A 83 -6.23 -5.82 1.03
CA VAL A 83 -5.89 -5.66 -0.39
C VAL A 83 -6.17 -6.96 -1.16
N ILE A 84 -5.83 -8.12 -0.58
CA ILE A 84 -6.13 -9.44 -1.15
C ILE A 84 -7.64 -9.62 -1.31
N ALA A 85 -8.43 -9.34 -0.27
CA ALA A 85 -9.88 -9.44 -0.31
C ALA A 85 -10.48 -8.53 -1.40
N GLU A 86 -9.98 -7.31 -1.54
CA GLU A 86 -10.41 -6.38 -2.59
C GLU A 86 -10.01 -6.84 -4.00
N ALA A 87 -8.86 -7.49 -4.16
CA ALA A 87 -8.46 -8.10 -5.43
C ALA A 87 -9.40 -9.26 -5.81
N GLN A 88 -9.68 -10.16 -4.86
CA GLN A 88 -10.56 -11.32 -5.07
C GLN A 88 -12.00 -10.90 -5.35
N LYS A 89 -12.53 -9.87 -4.67
CA LYS A 89 -13.86 -9.30 -4.97
C LYS A 89 -13.99 -8.81 -6.42
N LYS A 90 -12.88 -8.40 -7.03
CA LYS A 90 -12.82 -7.98 -8.44
C LYS A 90 -12.56 -9.15 -9.41
N GLY A 91 -12.56 -10.39 -8.93
CA GLY A 91 -12.26 -11.59 -9.70
C GLY A 91 -10.78 -11.79 -9.98
N GLY A 92 -9.90 -11.07 -9.28
CA GLY A 92 -8.45 -11.21 -9.42
C GLY A 92 -7.89 -12.34 -8.56
N VAL A 93 -6.69 -12.81 -8.91
CA VAL A 93 -6.01 -13.89 -8.17
C VAL A 93 -4.99 -13.30 -7.19
N ALA A 94 -4.96 -13.85 -5.98
CA ALA A 94 -4.04 -13.43 -4.94
C ALA A 94 -3.11 -14.56 -4.52
N ALA A 95 -1.87 -14.20 -4.17
CA ALA A 95 -0.89 -15.10 -3.60
C ALA A 95 -0.28 -14.51 -2.31
N PHE A 96 0.03 -15.39 -1.36
CA PHE A 96 0.62 -15.04 -0.07
C PHE A 96 1.82 -15.95 0.21
N ILE A 97 3.01 -15.34 0.31
CA ILE A 97 4.25 -16.00 0.72
C ILE A 97 4.43 -15.74 2.21
N ASP A 98 4.05 -16.72 3.03
CA ASP A 98 4.11 -16.67 4.50
C ASP A 98 5.46 -17.19 4.98
N ALA A 99 6.47 -16.31 4.94
CA ALA A 99 7.81 -16.60 5.47
C ALA A 99 7.86 -16.51 7.01
N GLU A 100 6.91 -15.81 7.65
CA GLU A 100 6.80 -15.77 9.12
C GLU A 100 6.08 -16.99 9.72
N HIS A 101 5.45 -17.83 8.90
CA HIS A 101 4.61 -18.97 9.33
C HIS A 101 3.53 -18.55 10.35
N ALA A 102 2.98 -17.35 10.18
CA ALA A 102 2.14 -16.69 11.17
C ALA A 102 0.76 -16.28 10.64
N LEU A 103 0.41 -16.66 9.40
CA LEU A 103 -0.89 -16.35 8.84
C LEU A 103 -2.00 -17.13 9.57
N ASP A 104 -2.98 -16.41 10.12
CA ASP A 104 -4.20 -16.97 10.71
C ASP A 104 -5.32 -17.02 9.66
N PRO A 105 -5.74 -18.22 9.19
CA PRO A 105 -6.81 -18.36 8.22
C PRO A 105 -8.16 -17.84 8.71
N GLN A 106 -8.47 -17.96 10.02
CA GLN A 106 -9.74 -17.50 10.57
C GLN A 106 -9.84 -15.97 10.50
N ARG A 107 -8.75 -15.28 10.85
CA ARG A 107 -8.66 -13.83 10.71
C ARG A 107 -8.76 -13.39 9.25
N ALA A 108 -8.07 -14.08 8.33
CA ALA A 108 -8.15 -13.78 6.91
C ALA A 108 -9.58 -13.93 6.37
N GLN A 109 -10.29 -14.98 6.77
CA GLN A 109 -11.69 -15.19 6.39
C GLN A 109 -12.62 -14.10 6.95
N LYS A 110 -12.44 -13.68 8.21
CA LYS A 110 -13.20 -12.57 8.82
C LYS A 110 -13.00 -11.24 8.06
N ILE A 111 -11.78 -10.97 7.59
CA ILE A 111 -11.45 -9.81 6.75
C ILE A 111 -12.13 -9.88 5.36
N GLY A 112 -12.55 -11.07 4.94
CA GLY A 112 -13.24 -11.31 3.67
C GLY A 112 -12.34 -11.89 2.57
N VAL A 113 -11.21 -12.49 2.93
CA VAL A 113 -10.37 -13.25 2.00
C VAL A 113 -11.08 -14.57 1.67
N ASN A 114 -11.20 -14.89 0.38
CA ASN A 114 -11.59 -16.22 -0.06
C ASN A 114 -10.39 -17.16 0.08
N LEU A 115 -10.43 -18.04 1.08
CA LEU A 115 -9.34 -18.97 1.37
C LEU A 115 -9.18 -20.05 0.30
N ASP A 116 -10.27 -20.48 -0.34
CA ASP A 116 -10.24 -21.56 -1.34
C ASP A 116 -9.46 -21.16 -2.59
N ASP A 117 -9.48 -19.87 -2.93
CA ASP A 117 -8.81 -19.30 -4.10
C ASP A 117 -7.48 -18.60 -3.76
N LEU A 118 -7.07 -18.57 -2.49
CA LEU A 118 -5.83 -17.92 -2.08
C LEU A 118 -4.64 -18.88 -2.29
N LEU A 119 -3.70 -18.51 -3.16
CA LEU A 119 -2.45 -19.25 -3.30
C LEU A 119 -1.56 -18.96 -2.08
N ILE A 120 -1.16 -19.99 -1.34
CA ILE A 120 -0.26 -19.85 -0.19
C ILE A 120 1.03 -20.64 -0.40
N SER A 121 2.15 -20.07 0.03
CA SER A 121 3.43 -20.76 0.11
C SER A 121 4.11 -20.45 1.43
N GLN A 122 4.63 -21.49 2.07
CA GLN A 122 5.45 -21.42 3.28
C GLN A 122 6.85 -21.93 2.95
N PRO A 123 7.75 -21.05 2.48
CA PRO A 123 9.08 -21.43 2.01
C PRO A 123 10.06 -21.67 3.16
N ASP A 124 11.03 -22.56 2.94
CA ASP A 124 12.11 -22.88 3.87
C ASP A 124 13.24 -21.84 3.84
N THR A 125 13.48 -21.20 2.69
CA THR A 125 14.56 -20.19 2.54
C THR A 125 14.11 -18.93 1.79
N GLY A 126 14.83 -17.83 2.01
CA GLY A 126 14.58 -16.55 1.35
C GLY A 126 14.73 -16.64 -0.18
N GLU A 127 15.68 -17.42 -0.70
CA GLU A 127 15.82 -17.67 -2.14
C GLU A 127 14.57 -18.35 -2.69
N GLN A 128 14.13 -19.44 -2.05
CA GLN A 128 12.96 -20.20 -2.47
C GLN A 128 11.70 -19.32 -2.47
N ALA A 129 11.50 -18.52 -1.43
CA ALA A 129 10.41 -17.55 -1.33
C ALA A 129 10.37 -16.60 -2.55
N LEU A 130 11.52 -16.03 -2.91
CA LEU A 130 11.65 -15.07 -3.99
C LEU A 130 11.56 -15.73 -5.38
N GLU A 131 12.02 -16.98 -5.53
CA GLU A 131 11.87 -17.77 -6.75
C GLU A 131 10.41 -18.16 -7.00
N ILE A 132 9.69 -18.59 -5.97
CA ILE A 132 8.24 -18.86 -6.04
C ILE A 132 7.49 -17.58 -6.43
N ALA A 133 7.80 -16.46 -5.77
CA ALA A 133 7.20 -15.18 -6.13
C ALA A 133 7.50 -14.79 -7.59
N GLU A 134 8.74 -14.94 -8.06
CA GLU A 134 9.11 -14.67 -9.44
C GLU A 134 8.33 -15.54 -10.43
N ALA A 135 8.21 -16.85 -10.16
CA ALA A 135 7.47 -17.78 -11.03
C ALA A 135 5.98 -17.41 -11.11
N LEU A 136 5.36 -17.10 -9.97
CA LEU A 136 3.96 -16.68 -9.90
C LEU A 136 3.72 -15.38 -10.67
N ILE A 137 4.57 -14.36 -10.49
CA ILE A 137 4.47 -13.10 -11.21
C ILE A 137 4.63 -13.34 -12.72
N ARG A 138 5.64 -14.09 -13.14
CA ARG A 138 5.91 -14.36 -14.58
C ARG A 138 4.81 -15.15 -15.26
N SER A 139 3.99 -15.90 -14.52
CA SER A 139 2.82 -16.58 -15.08
C SER A 139 1.79 -15.60 -15.67
N GLY A 140 1.79 -14.35 -15.19
CA GLY A 140 0.80 -13.32 -15.57
C GLY A 140 -0.59 -13.55 -14.99
N GLY A 141 -0.78 -14.59 -14.17
CA GLY A 141 -2.08 -14.97 -13.60
C GLY A 141 -2.36 -14.38 -12.22
N VAL A 142 -1.42 -13.68 -11.58
CA VAL A 142 -1.58 -13.14 -10.21
C VAL A 142 -1.72 -11.62 -10.23
N ASP A 143 -2.78 -11.10 -9.63
CA ASP A 143 -3.04 -9.66 -9.50
C ASP A 143 -2.36 -9.05 -8.28
N VAL A 144 -2.33 -9.77 -7.15
CA VAL A 144 -1.68 -9.33 -5.91
C VAL A 144 -0.85 -10.47 -5.33
N LEU A 145 0.41 -10.18 -5.02
CA LEU A 145 1.31 -11.09 -4.31
C LEU A 145 1.85 -10.40 -3.06
N VAL A 146 1.64 -11.00 -1.89
CA VAL A 146 2.17 -10.52 -0.61
C VAL A 146 3.33 -11.40 -0.17
N ILE A 147 4.41 -10.80 0.32
CA ILE A 147 5.53 -11.48 0.96
C ILE A 147 5.59 -11.00 2.41
N ASP A 148 5.25 -11.89 3.34
CA ASP A 148 5.19 -11.62 4.79
C ASP A 148 6.19 -12.51 5.54
N SER A 149 7.38 -12.04 5.89
CA SER A 149 7.93 -10.69 5.73
C SER A 149 9.37 -10.70 5.22
N VAL A 150 9.86 -9.52 4.79
CA VAL A 150 11.26 -9.35 4.37
C VAL A 150 12.25 -9.79 5.45
N ALA A 151 11.91 -9.58 6.73
CA ALA A 151 12.80 -9.95 7.82
C ALA A 151 12.99 -11.47 7.92
N ALA A 152 11.98 -12.25 7.52
CA ALA A 152 11.98 -13.71 7.52
C ALA A 152 12.56 -14.33 6.23
N LEU A 153 12.96 -13.52 5.25
CA LEU A 153 13.66 -14.00 4.04
C LEU A 153 15.12 -14.32 4.37
N VAL A 154 15.35 -15.39 5.12
CA VAL A 154 16.69 -15.82 5.57
C VAL A 154 17.38 -16.61 4.45
N PRO A 155 18.57 -16.19 3.98
CA PRO A 155 19.33 -16.93 2.98
C PRO A 155 19.68 -18.35 3.44
N ARG A 156 19.72 -19.32 2.52
CA ARG A 156 20.08 -20.72 2.83
C ARG A 156 21.40 -20.82 3.58
N SER A 157 22.42 -20.10 3.14
CA SER A 157 23.75 -20.11 3.77
C SER A 157 23.74 -19.63 5.22
N GLU A 158 22.77 -18.79 5.60
CA GLU A 158 22.61 -18.32 6.97
C GLU A 158 21.82 -19.31 7.83
N LEU A 159 20.86 -20.04 7.25
CA LEU A 159 20.12 -21.11 7.92
C LEU A 159 20.98 -22.36 8.20
N GLU A 160 21.87 -22.70 7.26
CA GLU A 160 22.78 -23.85 7.38
C GLU A 160 24.04 -23.54 8.20
N GLY A 161 24.33 -22.27 8.45
CA GLY A 161 25.47 -21.81 9.24
C GLY A 161 25.31 -22.04 10.74
N GLU A 162 26.42 -21.92 11.48
CA GLU A 162 26.38 -22.04 12.94
C GLU A 162 25.89 -20.74 13.61
N MET A 163 25.21 -20.86 14.76
CA MET A 163 24.81 -19.69 15.54
C MET A 163 26.02 -18.86 15.96
N GLY A 164 26.08 -17.61 15.52
CA GLY A 164 27.19 -16.69 15.79
C GLY A 164 28.19 -16.56 14.63
N GLU A 165 28.01 -17.33 13.55
CA GLU A 165 28.75 -17.13 12.31
C GLU A 165 28.33 -15.81 11.64
N SER A 166 29.29 -15.06 11.09
CA SER A 166 29.03 -13.73 10.54
C SER A 166 28.42 -13.80 9.14
N SER A 167 27.11 -13.55 9.03
CA SER A 167 26.36 -13.47 7.76
C SER A 167 26.15 -12.02 7.26
N MET A 168 27.17 -11.15 7.40
CA MET A 168 27.00 -9.71 7.17
C MET A 168 26.51 -9.38 5.75
N GLY A 169 25.28 -8.87 5.66
CA GLY A 169 24.72 -8.29 4.43
C GLY A 169 24.27 -9.31 3.37
N VAL A 170 24.23 -10.60 3.68
CA VAL A 170 23.79 -11.65 2.74
C VAL A 170 22.33 -11.41 2.32
N GLN A 171 21.44 -11.16 3.28
CA GLN A 171 20.03 -10.84 3.00
C GLN A 171 19.87 -9.57 2.13
N ALA A 172 20.66 -8.53 2.37
CA ALA A 172 20.61 -7.30 1.57
C ALA A 172 21.03 -7.52 0.11
N ARG A 173 22.01 -8.42 -0.12
CA ARG A 173 22.44 -8.82 -1.47
C ARG A 173 21.36 -9.64 -2.17
N LEU A 174 20.77 -10.61 -1.47
CA LEU A 174 19.65 -11.41 -1.97
C LEU A 174 18.49 -10.52 -2.44
N MET A 175 18.05 -9.60 -1.57
CA MET A 175 16.99 -8.65 -1.90
C MET A 175 17.34 -7.77 -3.10
N SER A 176 18.58 -7.28 -3.17
CA SER A 176 19.04 -6.45 -4.30
C SER A 176 19.02 -7.19 -5.64
N GLN A 177 19.39 -8.47 -5.63
CA GLN A 177 19.37 -9.32 -6.82
C GLN A 177 17.94 -9.68 -7.23
N ALA A 178 17.10 -10.08 -6.27
CA ALA A 178 15.72 -10.45 -6.53
C ALA A 178 14.90 -9.27 -7.05
N LEU A 179 14.95 -8.11 -6.41
CA LEU A 179 14.21 -6.92 -6.83
C LEU A 179 14.59 -6.47 -8.25
N ARG A 180 15.86 -6.64 -8.65
CA ARG A 180 16.32 -6.36 -10.02
C ARG A 180 15.63 -7.25 -11.05
N LYS A 181 15.40 -8.53 -10.73
CA LYS A 181 14.67 -9.47 -11.60
C LYS A 181 13.16 -9.21 -11.58
N LEU A 182 12.60 -9.01 -10.39
CA LEU A 182 11.16 -8.87 -10.16
C LEU A 182 10.60 -7.59 -10.81
N THR A 183 11.32 -6.46 -10.76
CA THR A 183 10.78 -5.17 -11.22
C THR A 183 10.27 -5.20 -12.66
N GLY A 184 11.02 -5.85 -13.57
CA GLY A 184 10.59 -6.00 -14.97
C GLY A 184 9.38 -6.93 -15.11
N ALA A 185 9.38 -8.07 -14.41
CA ALA A 185 8.28 -9.03 -14.45
C ALA A 185 6.98 -8.42 -13.91
N VAL A 186 7.06 -7.73 -12.76
CA VAL A 186 5.97 -7.03 -12.09
C VAL A 186 5.33 -5.99 -13.02
N SER A 187 6.15 -5.16 -13.68
CA SER A 187 5.62 -4.14 -14.60
C SER A 187 4.97 -4.73 -15.85
N ASN A 188 5.42 -5.89 -16.33
CA ASN A 188 4.91 -6.49 -17.57
C ASN A 188 3.60 -7.27 -17.34
N THR A 189 3.38 -7.74 -16.12
CA THR A 189 2.27 -8.63 -15.74
C THR A 189 1.17 -7.89 -14.99
N ASN A 190 1.39 -6.61 -14.68
CA ASN A 190 0.49 -5.78 -13.89
C ASN A 190 0.22 -6.31 -12.47
N THR A 191 1.02 -7.26 -11.97
CA THR A 191 0.92 -7.74 -10.58
C THR A 191 1.30 -6.65 -9.59
N ILE A 192 0.57 -6.54 -8.50
CA ILE A 192 0.95 -5.75 -7.32
C ILE A 192 1.76 -6.65 -6.40
N VAL A 193 3.00 -6.26 -6.08
CA VAL A 193 3.83 -7.01 -5.12
C VAL A 193 3.98 -6.21 -3.85
N ILE A 194 3.52 -6.76 -2.73
CA ILE A 194 3.57 -6.12 -1.42
C ILE A 194 4.58 -6.87 -0.55
N PHE A 195 5.59 -6.16 -0.09
CA PHE A 195 6.50 -6.66 0.94
C PHE A 195 6.09 -6.09 2.29
N THR A 196 5.83 -6.95 3.28
CA THR A 196 5.78 -6.47 4.65
C THR A 196 7.19 -6.39 5.21
N ASN A 197 7.44 -5.44 6.11
CA ASN A 197 8.75 -5.30 6.74
C ASN A 197 8.64 -4.87 8.19
N GLN A 198 9.65 -5.23 8.98
CA GLN A 198 9.74 -4.87 10.38
C GLN A 198 10.67 -3.67 10.57
N LEU A 199 10.42 -2.91 11.63
CA LEU A 199 11.34 -1.88 12.08
C LEU A 199 12.48 -2.51 12.90
N ARG A 200 13.68 -1.96 12.72
CA ARG A 200 14.88 -2.20 13.52
C ARG A 200 15.49 -0.85 13.88
N GLN A 201 16.34 -0.81 14.91
CA GLN A 201 17.08 0.39 15.27
C GLN A 201 18.53 0.27 14.81
N LYS A 202 19.07 1.34 14.21
CA LYS A 202 20.50 1.46 13.93
C LYS A 202 21.23 1.86 15.20
N ILE A 203 22.10 0.99 15.67
CA ILE A 203 22.97 1.26 16.82
C ILE A 203 23.94 2.40 16.45
N GLY A 204 24.17 3.33 17.38
CA GLY A 204 25.15 4.41 17.22
C GLY A 204 24.62 5.71 16.60
N ILE A 205 23.33 5.82 16.31
CA ILE A 205 22.72 7.10 15.89
C ILE A 205 22.34 7.90 17.13
N MET A 206 23.04 9.01 17.38
CA MET A 206 22.78 9.93 18.50
C MET A 206 21.84 11.09 18.12
N PHE A 207 21.67 11.39 16.82
CA PHE A 207 20.80 12.45 16.29
C PHE A 207 20.00 11.95 15.08
N GLY A 208 18.72 12.33 15.00
CA GLY A 208 17.80 11.92 13.93
C GLY A 208 17.00 10.65 14.24
N ASN A 209 16.27 10.12 13.24
CA ASN A 209 15.47 8.90 13.40
C ASN A 209 16.36 7.65 13.33
N PRO A 210 16.47 6.84 14.41
CA PRO A 210 17.29 5.63 14.42
C PRO A 210 16.63 4.45 13.71
N GLU A 211 15.34 4.55 13.34
CA GLU A 211 14.60 3.45 12.75
C GLU A 211 15.05 3.15 11.31
N THR A 212 15.15 1.85 11.00
CA THR A 212 15.46 1.31 9.68
C THR A 212 14.61 0.07 9.42
N THR A 213 14.52 -0.31 8.15
CA THR A 213 13.86 -1.56 7.72
C THR A 213 14.90 -2.63 7.39
N THR A 214 14.49 -3.90 7.47
CA THR A 214 15.34 -5.07 7.17
C THR A 214 15.51 -5.25 5.65
N GLY A 215 16.50 -6.05 5.21
CA GLY A 215 16.72 -6.37 3.79
C GLY A 215 17.55 -5.33 3.01
N GLY A 216 18.21 -4.40 3.71
CA GLY A 216 19.03 -3.36 3.09
C GLY A 216 18.21 -2.24 2.43
N LEU A 217 18.84 -1.46 1.55
CA LEU A 217 18.22 -0.27 0.95
C LEU A 217 17.48 -0.55 -0.36
N ALA A 218 17.65 -1.71 -0.98
CA ALA A 218 17.12 -1.99 -2.31
C ALA A 218 15.60 -1.81 -2.36
N LEU A 219 14.87 -2.42 -1.43
CA LEU A 219 13.41 -2.33 -1.37
C LEU A 219 12.94 -0.86 -1.30
N LYS A 220 13.58 -0.04 -0.46
CA LYS A 220 13.29 1.40 -0.36
C LYS A 220 13.37 2.11 -1.71
N PHE A 221 14.30 1.74 -2.60
CA PHE A 221 14.44 2.37 -3.93
C PHE A 221 13.45 1.82 -4.96
N TYR A 222 13.28 0.50 -4.99
CA TYR A 222 12.41 -0.19 -5.95
C TYR A 222 10.91 0.03 -5.67
N SER A 223 10.50 0.11 -4.40
CA SER A 223 9.11 0.36 -4.04
C SER A 223 8.60 1.68 -4.64
N SER A 224 7.44 1.64 -5.28
CA SER A 224 6.74 2.83 -5.77
C SER A 224 5.99 3.53 -4.65
N ILE A 225 5.44 2.74 -3.72
CA ILE A 225 4.77 3.23 -2.52
C ILE A 225 5.43 2.60 -1.30
N ARG A 226 5.61 3.38 -0.25
CA ARG A 226 6.02 2.89 1.07
C ARG A 226 5.02 3.41 2.11
N LEU A 227 4.50 2.51 2.93
CA LEU A 227 3.53 2.78 3.96
C LEU A 227 4.16 2.49 5.33
N ASP A 228 4.18 3.50 6.21
CA ASP A 228 4.55 3.35 7.62
C ASP A 228 3.26 3.21 8.42
N ILE A 229 2.96 2.00 8.90
CA ILE A 229 1.77 1.72 9.68
C ILE A 229 2.10 1.54 11.16
N ARG A 230 1.33 2.22 12.02
CA ARG A 230 1.47 2.15 13.46
C ARG A 230 0.10 2.05 14.13
N LYS A 231 0.03 1.23 15.18
CA LYS A 231 -1.05 1.30 16.15
C LYS A 231 -0.83 2.54 17.03
N ILE A 232 -1.84 3.40 17.12
CA ILE A 232 -1.76 4.66 17.88
C ILE A 232 -2.62 4.64 19.15
N GLU A 233 -3.71 3.85 19.17
CA GLU A 233 -4.59 3.78 20.34
C GLU A 233 -5.31 2.43 20.44
N ASN A 234 -5.72 2.05 21.66
CA ASN A 234 -6.67 0.96 21.90
C ASN A 234 -8.09 1.52 21.95
N ILE A 235 -9.03 0.88 21.27
CA ILE A 235 -10.45 1.21 21.36
C ILE A 235 -11.05 0.35 22.46
N LYS A 236 -11.72 0.99 23.42
CA LYS A 236 -12.28 0.31 24.60
C LYS A 236 -13.80 0.49 24.69
N ASP A 237 -14.46 -0.54 25.20
CA ASP A 237 -15.82 -0.48 25.71
C ASP A 237 -15.79 -0.88 27.19
N GLY A 238 -15.96 0.11 28.07
CA GLY A 238 -15.61 -0.04 29.49
C GLY A 238 -14.15 -0.45 29.67
N ASP A 239 -13.93 -1.62 30.30
CA ASP A 239 -12.59 -2.18 30.54
C ASP A 239 -12.09 -3.10 29.41
N LEU A 240 -12.97 -3.49 28.47
CA LEU A 240 -12.63 -4.42 27.39
C LEU A 240 -12.01 -3.68 26.21
N VAL A 241 -10.86 -4.14 25.73
CA VAL A 241 -10.27 -3.67 24.46
C VAL A 241 -10.98 -4.38 23.31
N ILE A 242 -11.79 -3.63 22.56
CA ILE A 242 -12.62 -4.15 21.45
C ILE A 242 -11.98 -3.91 20.08
N GLY A 243 -10.91 -3.12 20.02
CA GLY A 243 -10.22 -2.82 18.77
C GLY A 243 -9.02 -1.90 18.96
N SER A 244 -8.54 -1.33 17.87
CA SER A 244 -7.40 -0.41 17.91
C SER A 244 -7.42 0.57 16.75
N ARG A 245 -7.01 1.81 17.03
CA ARG A 245 -6.83 2.85 16.03
C ARG A 245 -5.43 2.73 15.43
N HIS A 246 -5.37 2.77 14.11
CA HIS A 246 -4.13 2.68 13.35
C HIS A 246 -3.95 3.92 12.50
N ARG A 247 -2.68 4.28 12.29
CA ARG A 247 -2.25 5.38 11.43
C ARG A 247 -1.30 4.83 10.38
N VAL A 248 -1.56 5.15 9.12
CA VAL A 248 -0.69 4.84 7.98
C VAL A 248 -0.18 6.15 7.39
N LYS A 249 1.15 6.33 7.35
CA LYS A 249 1.80 7.45 6.65
C LYS A 249 2.35 6.98 5.31
N VAL A 250 1.97 7.66 4.23
CA VAL A 250 2.49 7.37 2.88
C VAL A 250 3.87 8.01 2.71
N VAL A 251 4.92 7.40 3.26
CA VAL A 251 6.27 7.99 3.29
C VAL A 251 6.96 8.05 1.93
N LYS A 252 6.46 7.29 0.94
CA LYS A 252 6.89 7.36 -0.46
C LYS A 252 5.70 7.12 -1.36
N ASN A 253 5.55 7.91 -2.41
CA ASN A 253 4.54 7.74 -3.43
C ASN A 253 5.09 8.24 -4.79
N LYS A 254 5.16 7.35 -5.78
CA LYS A 254 5.63 7.68 -7.16
C LYS A 254 4.48 7.97 -8.13
N VAL A 255 3.22 7.84 -7.70
CA VAL A 255 2.03 8.00 -8.58
C VAL A 255 1.12 9.16 -8.16
N ALA A 256 1.30 9.69 -6.95
CA ALA A 256 0.66 10.89 -6.44
C ALA A 256 1.55 11.55 -5.36
N PRO A 257 1.19 12.75 -4.84
CA PRO A 257 1.94 13.39 -3.78
C PRO A 257 2.11 12.50 -2.53
N PRO A 258 3.33 12.38 -1.97
CA PRO A 258 3.59 11.62 -0.75
C PRO A 258 3.23 12.39 0.53
N PHE A 259 3.45 11.75 1.68
CA PHE A 259 3.35 12.27 3.05
C PHE A 259 1.94 12.53 3.57
N ARG A 260 0.92 12.09 2.85
CA ARG A 260 -0.44 12.00 3.38
C ARG A 260 -0.53 10.92 4.45
N ILE A 261 -1.44 11.14 5.39
CA ILE A 261 -1.75 10.23 6.49
C ILE A 261 -3.16 9.70 6.24
N ALA A 262 -3.40 8.47 6.68
CA ALA A 262 -4.72 7.88 6.83
C ALA A 262 -4.83 7.30 8.24
N GLU A 263 -5.98 7.46 8.86
CA GLU A 263 -6.31 6.83 10.14
C GLU A 263 -7.60 6.04 10.02
N PHE A 264 -7.63 4.88 10.66
CA PHE A 264 -8.80 4.02 10.68
C PHE A 264 -8.77 3.12 11.91
N ASP A 265 -9.95 2.65 12.29
CA ASP A 265 -10.13 1.69 13.37
C ASP A 265 -10.07 0.27 12.81
N MET A 266 -9.44 -0.64 13.56
CA MET A 266 -9.48 -2.08 13.28
C MET A 266 -10.09 -2.83 14.46
N ASP A 267 -11.01 -3.76 14.18
CA ASP A 267 -11.58 -4.72 15.14
C ASP A 267 -11.25 -6.17 14.71
N GLU A 268 -11.99 -7.14 15.25
CA GLU A 268 -11.81 -8.57 14.90
C GLU A 268 -12.12 -8.91 13.44
N ASN A 269 -12.89 -8.07 12.74
CA ASN A 269 -13.27 -8.20 11.33
C ASN A 269 -12.33 -7.40 10.42
N GLY A 270 -11.31 -6.74 10.98
CA GLY A 270 -10.38 -5.91 10.23
C GLY A 270 -10.76 -4.43 10.27
N ILE A 271 -10.49 -3.71 9.18
CA ILE A 271 -10.70 -2.27 9.03
C ILE A 271 -12.21 -1.96 9.04
N SER A 272 -12.60 -1.03 9.90
CA SER A 272 -13.99 -0.58 10.04
C SER A 272 -14.35 0.47 8.98
N HIS A 273 -14.93 0.02 7.87
CA HIS A 273 -15.33 0.88 6.75
C HIS A 273 -16.31 1.98 7.18
N GLU A 274 -17.33 1.65 7.98
CA GLU A 274 -18.29 2.65 8.45
C GLU A 274 -17.65 3.66 9.41
N GLY A 275 -16.66 3.24 10.19
CA GLY A 275 -15.87 4.14 11.04
C GLY A 275 -15.10 5.18 10.21
N GLU A 276 -14.54 4.75 9.08
CA GLU A 276 -13.85 5.63 8.12
C GLU A 276 -14.80 6.58 7.42
N LEU A 277 -15.99 6.13 6.99
CA LEU A 277 -16.99 7.01 6.37
C LEU A 277 -17.35 8.18 7.29
N LEU A 278 -17.46 7.93 8.59
CA LEU A 278 -17.71 8.98 9.57
C LEU A 278 -16.53 9.93 9.71
N ASP A 279 -15.33 9.40 9.93
CA ASP A 279 -14.15 10.23 10.19
C ASP A 279 -13.80 11.10 8.97
N VAL A 280 -13.75 10.49 7.79
CA VAL A 280 -13.49 11.19 6.53
C VAL A 280 -14.63 12.14 6.18
N GLY A 281 -15.89 11.72 6.37
CA GLY A 281 -17.05 12.56 6.08
C GLY A 281 -17.09 13.82 6.95
N ILE A 282 -16.70 13.72 8.23
CA ILE A 282 -16.58 14.88 9.13
C ILE A 282 -15.42 15.77 8.70
N GLU A 283 -14.27 15.20 8.37
CA GLU A 283 -13.08 15.96 7.97
C GLU A 283 -13.31 16.77 6.68
N LEU A 284 -14.03 16.19 5.72
CA LEU A 284 -14.40 16.86 4.47
C LEU A 284 -15.60 17.81 4.61
N GLY A 285 -16.20 17.91 5.80
CA GLY A 285 -17.36 18.76 6.07
C GLY A 285 -18.68 18.27 5.45
N ILE A 286 -18.72 17.03 4.95
CA ILE A 286 -19.93 16.38 4.43
C ILE A 286 -20.86 16.00 5.60
N LEU A 287 -20.26 15.54 6.69
CA LEU A 287 -20.94 15.27 7.95
C LEU A 287 -20.67 16.39 8.94
N THR A 288 -21.70 16.78 9.69
CA THR A 288 -21.58 17.81 10.72
C THR A 288 -21.70 17.19 12.11
N LYS A 289 -20.83 17.64 13.02
CA LYS A 289 -20.84 17.23 14.42
C LYS A 289 -21.31 18.39 15.29
N SER A 290 -22.45 18.24 15.97
CA SER A 290 -23.00 19.21 16.92
C SER A 290 -23.08 18.58 18.31
N GLY A 291 -22.09 18.84 19.15
CA GLY A 291 -21.93 18.13 20.42
C GLY A 291 -21.68 16.64 20.19
N ALA A 292 -22.55 15.79 20.74
CA ALA A 292 -22.51 14.35 20.50
C ALA A 292 -23.21 13.92 19.21
N PHE A 293 -24.01 14.77 18.57
CA PHE A 293 -24.82 14.37 17.42
C PHE A 293 -24.03 14.48 16.11
N ILE A 294 -24.11 13.42 15.28
CA ILE A 294 -23.54 13.41 13.93
C ILE A 294 -24.70 13.46 12.93
N ARG A 295 -24.62 14.38 11.97
CA ARG A 295 -25.63 14.61 10.94
C ARG A 295 -25.06 14.59 9.54
N TRP A 296 -25.87 14.16 8.59
CA TRP A 296 -25.63 14.28 7.15
C TRP A 296 -26.73 15.18 6.56
N GLY A 297 -26.38 16.43 6.24
CA GLY A 297 -27.38 17.47 6.00
C GLY A 297 -28.31 17.65 7.21
N GLU A 298 -29.62 17.55 6.99
CA GLU A 298 -30.63 17.63 8.06
C GLU A 298 -30.83 16.30 8.81
N LYS A 299 -30.35 15.19 8.24
CA LYS A 299 -30.58 13.85 8.78
C LYS A 299 -29.63 13.55 9.92
N MET A 300 -30.15 13.08 11.05
CA MET A 300 -29.35 12.59 12.16
C MET A 300 -28.94 11.14 11.92
N LEU A 301 -27.63 10.86 11.93
CA LEU A 301 -27.10 9.50 11.83
C LEU A 301 -27.10 8.81 13.20
N GLY A 302 -26.76 9.55 14.25
CA GLY A 302 -26.75 9.02 15.61
C GLY A 302 -26.22 10.01 16.65
N GLN A 303 -26.40 9.64 17.92
CA GLN A 303 -25.76 10.30 19.06
C GLN A 303 -24.48 9.56 19.40
N GLY A 304 -23.34 10.12 18.97
CA GLY A 304 -22.01 9.56 19.14
C GLY A 304 -21.56 8.68 17.99
N ARG A 305 -20.28 8.28 18.03
CA ARG A 305 -19.62 7.47 16.99
C ARG A 305 -20.29 6.09 16.84
N GLN A 306 -20.46 5.36 17.94
CA GLN A 306 -20.98 3.99 17.91
C GLN A 306 -22.40 3.90 17.33
N ALA A 307 -23.31 4.79 17.76
CA ALA A 307 -24.66 4.85 17.22
C ALA A 307 -24.68 5.15 15.71
N SER A 308 -23.80 6.05 15.25
CA SER A 308 -23.69 6.41 13.83
C SER A 308 -23.07 5.28 12.99
N ILE A 309 -22.11 4.53 13.54
CA ILE A 309 -21.56 3.33 12.89
C ILE A 309 -22.65 2.27 12.74
N ALA A 310 -23.41 1.98 13.81
CA ALA A 310 -24.51 1.04 13.78
C ALA A 310 -25.54 1.41 12.71
N TYR A 311 -25.91 2.70 12.63
CA TYR A 311 -26.79 3.22 11.60
C TYR A 311 -26.29 2.92 10.18
N LEU A 312 -25.03 3.20 9.87
CA LEU A 312 -24.45 2.96 8.54
C LEU A 312 -24.36 1.47 8.21
N LYS A 313 -24.07 0.62 9.20
CA LYS A 313 -24.05 -0.84 9.05
C LYS A 313 -25.43 -1.40 8.68
N GLU A 314 -26.48 -0.88 9.32
CA GLU A 314 -27.88 -1.26 9.03
C GLU A 314 -28.36 -0.69 7.69
N ASN A 315 -27.89 0.49 7.29
CA ASN A 315 -28.35 1.22 6.11
C ASN A 315 -27.30 1.23 4.98
N LYS A 316 -26.90 0.05 4.50
CA LYS A 316 -25.82 -0.13 3.50
C LYS A 316 -25.97 0.73 2.23
N LYS A 317 -27.19 0.92 1.73
CA LYS A 317 -27.44 1.76 0.55
C LYS A 317 -27.05 3.21 0.79
N GLU A 318 -27.31 3.72 1.99
CA GLU A 318 -26.94 5.07 2.37
C GLU A 318 -25.44 5.21 2.60
N ALA A 319 -24.81 4.21 3.22
CA ALA A 319 -23.35 4.16 3.36
C ALA A 319 -22.64 4.24 1.99
N GLN A 320 -23.17 3.56 0.97
CA GLN A 320 -22.65 3.64 -0.40
C GLN A 320 -22.81 5.02 -1.03
N VAL A 321 -23.95 5.70 -0.80
CA VAL A 321 -24.16 7.07 -1.28
C VAL A 321 -23.21 8.03 -0.58
N LEU A 322 -23.04 7.92 0.74
CA LEU A 322 -22.11 8.73 1.51
C LEU A 322 -20.67 8.54 1.03
N GLU A 323 -20.25 7.29 0.77
CA GLU A 323 -18.93 7.00 0.23
C GLU A 323 -18.71 7.66 -1.14
N LYS A 324 -19.73 7.60 -2.01
CA LYS A 324 -19.68 8.25 -3.32
C LYS A 324 -19.50 9.76 -3.17
N ASP A 325 -20.28 10.40 -2.30
CA ASP A 325 -20.18 11.83 -2.03
C ASP A 325 -18.79 12.21 -1.48
N ILE A 326 -18.24 11.39 -0.58
CA ILE A 326 -16.86 11.54 -0.07
C ILE A 326 -15.83 11.49 -1.20
N ARG A 327 -15.91 10.48 -2.06
CA ARG A 327 -14.97 10.32 -3.18
C ARG A 327 -15.09 11.46 -4.20
N GLU A 328 -16.30 11.94 -4.47
CA GLU A 328 -16.54 13.10 -5.35
C GLU A 328 -16.00 14.40 -4.76
N ALA A 329 -16.24 14.66 -3.46
CA ALA A 329 -15.71 15.83 -2.77
C ALA A 329 -14.18 15.84 -2.76
N TRP A 330 -13.57 14.69 -2.47
CA TRP A 330 -12.12 14.52 -2.54
C TRP A 330 -11.56 14.75 -3.94
N GLY A 331 -12.24 14.25 -4.98
CA GLY A 331 -11.87 14.45 -6.37
C GLY A 331 -11.75 15.93 -6.74
N LYS A 332 -12.70 16.76 -6.27
CA LYS A 332 -12.69 18.23 -6.47
C LYS A 332 -11.55 18.91 -5.70
N GLN A 333 -11.26 18.48 -4.47
CA GLN A 333 -10.16 19.04 -3.67
C GLN A 333 -8.77 18.67 -4.18
N LYS A 334 -8.60 17.50 -4.81
CA LYS A 334 -7.33 17.09 -5.42
C LYS A 334 -6.84 18.06 -6.51
N GLU A 335 -7.74 18.81 -7.13
CA GLU A 335 -7.42 19.87 -8.10
C GLU A 335 -6.97 21.17 -7.42
N GLY A 336 -7.24 21.33 -6.11
CA GLY A 336 -6.77 22.42 -5.25
C GLY A 336 -5.37 22.20 -4.68
N LYS A 337 -4.68 23.29 -4.30
CA LYS A 337 -3.26 23.28 -3.87
C LYS A 337 -3.02 22.89 -2.39
N GLU A 338 -4.05 22.54 -1.62
CA GLU A 338 -3.89 22.26 -0.18
C GLU A 338 -3.64 20.77 0.10
N LYS A 339 -2.71 20.49 1.03
CA LYS A 339 -2.47 19.14 1.55
C LYS A 339 -3.54 18.82 2.59
N LEU A 340 -4.48 17.94 2.27
CA LEU A 340 -5.29 17.28 3.31
C LEU A 340 -4.45 16.23 4.04
N VAL A 341 -4.55 16.28 5.36
CA VAL A 341 -4.01 15.30 6.30
C VAL A 341 -5.21 14.54 6.86
N VAL A 342 -5.47 13.32 6.36
CA VAL A 342 -6.54 12.49 6.92
C VAL A 342 -6.08 11.94 8.27
N GLY A 343 -6.62 12.50 9.35
CA GLY A 343 -6.15 12.28 10.73
C GLY A 343 -5.11 13.30 11.19
N LYS A 344 -5.52 14.22 12.07
CA LYS A 344 -4.65 15.29 12.61
C LYS A 344 -3.41 14.73 13.32
N GLU A 345 -2.25 15.23 12.93
CA GLU A 345 -1.06 15.26 13.79
C GLU A 345 -1.31 16.35 14.86
N GLU A 346 -1.28 16.01 16.15
CA GLU A 346 -0.85 16.99 17.15
C GLU A 346 0.67 17.11 16.97
N ASP A 347 1.11 18.24 16.40
CA ASP A 347 2.50 18.61 16.29
C ASP A 347 3.16 18.59 17.68
N LYS A 348 3.91 17.54 17.99
CA LYS A 348 5.00 17.65 18.96
C LYS A 348 6.21 18.13 18.18
N GLY A 349 6.38 19.46 18.19
CA GLY A 349 7.39 20.18 17.44
C GLY A 349 8.75 19.48 17.47
N VAL A 350 9.20 19.09 16.28
CA VAL A 350 10.61 18.80 16.04
C VAL A 350 11.17 20.08 15.46
N LEU A 351 12.01 20.75 16.25
CA LEU A 351 12.81 21.89 15.85
C LEU A 351 13.66 21.50 14.64
N GLU A 352 13.31 22.02 13.47
CA GLU A 352 14.27 22.23 12.39
C GLU A 352 15.18 23.37 12.82
N GLU A 353 16.45 23.07 13.12
CA GLU A 353 17.51 24.04 12.89
C GLU A 353 18.43 23.53 11.79
N VAL A 354 18.36 24.30 10.71
CA VAL A 354 19.27 24.35 9.58
C VAL A 354 20.64 24.80 10.10
N VAL A 355 21.67 23.97 9.98
CA VAL A 355 22.99 24.24 9.35
C VAL A 355 23.63 22.92 8.95
#